data_AF-A0A0E3PFJ4-F1
#
_entry.id   AF-A0A0E3PFJ4-F1
#
_cell.length_a   1.000
_cell.length_b   1.000
_cell.length_c   1.000
_cell.angle_alpha   90.00
_cell.angle_beta   90.00
_cell.angle_gamma   90.00
#
_symmetry.space_group_name_H-M   'P 1'
#
loop_
_entity.id
_entity.type
_entity.pdbx_description
1 polymer ?
#
loop_
_entity_poly.entity_id
_entity_poly.type
_entity_poly.pdbx_seq_one_letter_code
_entity_poly.pdbx_strand_id
1 'polypeptide(L)'
;MSDTRNFVLRDVDGNEHGVFTGKQPRQAALKAANRSAGTKSKPDVIRLRERGTKKIHVFKAWKQTVAAPKNRPEWMPAKISKPFVKKERIEKIE
;
A
#
# COMPACT_ATOMS: atom_id res chain seq x y z
N MET A 1 -6.78 -13.94 19.15
CA MET A 1 -6.99 -12.47 19.04
C MET A 1 -6.27 -11.99 17.79
N SER A 2 -6.96 -11.29 16.89
CA SER A 2 -6.38 -10.85 15.61
C SER A 2 -5.40 -9.69 15.82
N ASP A 3 -4.09 -9.95 15.63
CA ASP A 3 -3.00 -8.95 15.64
C ASP A 3 -3.14 -7.98 14.46
N THR A 4 -4.20 -7.18 14.46
CA THR A 4 -4.44 -6.16 13.45
C THR A 4 -3.73 -4.89 13.89
N ARG A 5 -2.73 -4.50 13.11
CA ARG A 5 -1.95 -3.29 13.36
C ARG A 5 -2.54 -2.13 12.56
N ASN A 6 -2.37 -0.93 13.12
CA ASN A 6 -2.83 0.31 12.52
C ASN A 6 -1.63 1.06 11.94
N PHE A 7 -1.71 1.42 10.66
CA PHE A 7 -0.67 2.13 9.94
C PHE A 7 -1.21 3.48 9.45
N VAL A 8 -0.56 4.57 9.81
CA VAL A 8 -0.92 5.92 9.36
C VAL A 8 -0.13 6.26 8.12
N LEU A 9 -0.82 6.69 7.07
CA LEU A 9 -0.21 7.23 5.87
C LEU A 9 0.27 8.65 6.12
N ARG A 10 1.56 8.88 5.86
CA ARG A 10 2.22 10.16 6.04
C ARG A 10 2.79 10.66 4.70
N ASP A 11 2.74 11.97 4.49
CA ASP A 11 3.37 12.61 3.35
C ASP A 11 4.82 13.05 3.64
N VAL A 12 5.48 13.65 2.65
CA VAL A 12 6.84 14.20 2.82
C VAL A 12 6.86 15.35 3.82
N ASP A 13 5.82 16.16 3.84
CA ASP A 13 5.62 17.28 4.77
C ASP A 13 5.13 16.84 6.16
N GLY A 14 4.98 15.53 6.40
CA GLY A 14 4.55 14.99 7.69
C GLY A 14 3.04 15.01 7.95
N ASN A 15 2.25 15.48 6.97
CA ASN A 15 0.80 15.44 6.98
C ASN A 15 0.28 13.99 7.00
N GLU A 16 -0.78 13.74 7.77
CA GLU A 16 -1.39 12.42 7.93
C GLU A 16 -2.64 12.30 7.06
N HIS A 17 -2.58 11.46 6.02
CA HIS A 17 -3.64 11.35 5.00
C HIS A 17 -4.64 10.21 5.25
N GLY A 18 -4.45 9.41 6.29
CA GLY A 18 -5.43 8.40 6.72
C GLY A 18 -4.82 7.18 7.40
N VAL A 19 -5.69 6.35 7.98
CA VAL A 19 -5.30 5.14 8.72
C VAL A 19 -5.68 3.88 7.94
N PHE A 20 -4.74 2.96 7.83
CA PHE A 20 -4.88 1.67 7.17
C PHE A 20 -4.65 0.54 8.17
N THR A 21 -5.59 -0.40 8.22
CA THR A 21 -5.48 -1.60 9.06
C THR A 21 -4.86 -2.75 8.29
N GLY A 22 -4.00 -3.54 8.93
CA GLY A 22 -3.44 -4.74 8.35
C GLY A 22 -2.70 -5.60 9.36
N LYS A 23 -2.58 -6.90 9.10
CA LYS A 23 -1.73 -7.79 9.93
C LYS A 23 -0.24 -7.53 9.66
N GLN A 24 0.09 -7.15 8.42
CA GLN A 24 1.44 -6.85 7.97
C GLN A 24 1.51 -5.44 7.37
N PRO A 25 2.65 -4.72 7.51
CA PRO A 25 2.82 -3.40 6.91
C PRO A 25 2.66 -3.41 5.38
N ARG A 26 3.04 -4.52 4.74
CA ARG A 26 2.84 -4.72 3.30
C ARG A 26 1.36 -4.74 2.91
N GLN A 27 0.49 -5.31 3.74
CA GLN A 27 -0.94 -5.38 3.46
C GLN A 27 -1.57 -3.98 3.52
N ALA A 28 -1.19 -3.18 4.52
CA ALA A 28 -1.57 -1.78 4.60
C ALA A 28 -1.04 -0.98 3.40
N ALA A 29 0.21 -1.24 2.99
CA ALA A 29 0.80 -0.62 1.80
C ALA A 29 0.02 -0.95 0.52
N LEU A 30 -0.42 -2.20 0.33
CA LEU A 30 -1.24 -2.58 -0.82
C LEU A 30 -2.60 -1.87 -0.83
N LYS A 31 -3.22 -1.69 0.35
CA LYS A 31 -4.46 -0.92 0.48
C LYS A 31 -4.24 0.55 0.13
N ALA A 32 -3.14 1.14 0.60
CA ALA A 32 -2.76 2.51 0.25
C ALA A 32 -2.43 2.65 -1.25
N ALA A 33 -1.72 1.68 -1.83
CA ALA A 33 -1.40 1.62 -3.26
C ALA A 33 -2.65 1.55 -4.15
N ASN A 34 -3.70 0.89 -3.68
CA ASN A 34 -4.98 0.88 -4.38
C ASN A 34 -5.59 2.29 -4.47
N ARG A 35 -5.45 3.08 -3.39
CA ARG A 35 -5.95 4.46 -3.32
C ARG A 35 -5.07 5.47 -4.04
N SER A 36 -3.75 5.24 -4.14
CA SER A 36 -2.84 6.14 -4.84
C SER A 36 -3.01 6.07 -6.37
N ALA A 37 -2.48 7.06 -7.08
CA ALA A 37 -2.52 7.12 -8.54
C ALA A 37 -1.22 6.59 -9.21
N GLY A 38 -0.32 5.99 -8.43
CA GLY A 38 0.97 5.51 -8.90
C GLY A 38 0.86 4.52 -10.05
N THR A 39 1.71 4.70 -11.07
CA THR A 39 1.82 3.78 -12.22
C THR A 39 3.20 3.13 -12.24
N LYS A 40 3.38 2.05 -13.01
CA LYS A 40 4.67 1.33 -13.05
C LYS A 40 5.84 2.24 -13.44
N SER A 41 5.61 3.23 -14.31
CA SER A 41 6.63 4.18 -14.76
C SER A 41 6.88 5.31 -13.75
N LYS A 42 5.85 5.72 -13.01
CA LYS A 42 5.93 6.73 -11.94
C LYS A 42 5.33 6.15 -10.66
N PRO A 43 6.10 5.33 -9.93
CA PRO A 43 5.62 4.74 -8.68
C PRO A 43 5.47 5.84 -7.63
N ASP A 44 4.36 5.75 -6.90
CA ASP A 44 4.03 6.64 -5.79
C ASP A 44 4.79 6.20 -4.53
N VAL A 45 5.23 7.14 -3.70
CA VAL A 45 6.01 6.83 -2.49
C VAL A 45 5.09 6.94 -1.29
N ILE A 46 4.74 5.78 -0.73
CA ILE A 46 3.83 5.65 0.40
C ILE A 46 4.64 5.45 1.67
N ARG A 47 4.52 6.37 2.62
CA ARG A 47 5.13 6.27 3.95
C ARG A 47 4.08 5.86 4.97
N LEU A 48 4.26 4.70 5.59
CA LEU A 48 3.34 4.14 6.57
C LEU A 48 3.98 4.09 7.96
N ARG A 49 3.50 4.91 8.88
CA ARG A 49 3.89 4.86 10.29
C ARG A 49 3.05 3.82 11.03
N GLU A 50 3.67 2.90 11.75
CA GLU A 50 2.93 1.96 12.61
C GLU A 50 2.53 2.66 13.92
N ARG A 51 1.21 2.74 14.22
CA ARG A 51 0.70 3.33 15.48
C ARG A 51 1.22 2.52 16.66
N GLY A 52 1.70 3.21 17.69
CA GLY A 52 2.32 2.59 18.87
C GLY A 52 3.82 2.33 18.71
N THR A 53 4.38 2.48 17.50
CA THR A 53 5.83 2.46 17.31
C THR A 53 6.33 3.75 16.66
N LYS A 54 7.65 3.92 16.69
CA LYS A 54 8.35 5.01 16.02
C LYS A 54 8.84 4.62 14.62
N LYS A 55 8.33 3.52 14.03
CA LYS A 55 8.77 2.99 12.74
C LYS A 55 7.89 3.54 11.61
N ILE A 56 8.54 4.05 10.56
CA ILE A 56 7.93 4.42 9.29
C ILE A 56 8.43 3.44 8.23
N HIS A 57 7.51 2.77 7.57
CA HIS A 57 7.81 1.91 6.44
C HIS A 57 7.61 2.69 5.14
N VAL A 58 8.67 2.82 4.35
CA VAL A 58 8.62 3.49 3.05
C VAL A 58 8.47 2.44 1.95
N PHE A 59 7.40 2.58 1.17
CA PHE A 59 7.08 1.70 0.05
C PHE A 59 6.95 2.50 -1.24
N LYS A 60 7.48 1.96 -2.33
CA LYS A 60 7.10 2.34 -3.69
C LYS A 60 5.87 1.56 -4.10
N ALA A 61 4.82 2.24 -4.50
CA ALA A 61 3.52 1.68 -4.82
C ALA A 61 3.11 2.05 -6.25
N TRP A 62 2.55 1.09 -6.96
CA TRP A 62 1.99 1.35 -8.29
C TRP A 62 0.86 0.40 -8.60
N LYS A 63 -0.01 0.79 -9.53
CA LYS A 63 -1.03 -0.07 -10.11
C LYS A 63 -0.64 -0.47 -11.52
N GLN A 64 -0.93 -1.71 -11.87
CA GLN A 64 -0.77 -2.21 -13.23
C GLN A 64 -2.01 -3.02 -13.61
N THR A 65 -2.50 -2.78 -14.82
CA THR A 65 -3.56 -3.58 -15.43
C THR A 65 -2.99 -4.92 -15.87
N VAL A 66 -3.49 -6.01 -15.30
CA VAL A 66 -3.11 -7.38 -15.64
C VAL A 66 -4.28 -8.13 -16.26
N ALA A 67 -3.99 -9.12 -17.10
CA ALA A 67 -5.03 -9.99 -17.64
C ALA A 67 -5.64 -10.83 -16.52
N ALA A 68 -6.96 -10.99 -16.57
CA ALA A 68 -7.67 -11.89 -15.67
C ALA A 68 -7.24 -13.35 -15.90
N PRO A 69 -7.26 -14.21 -14.87
CA PRO A 69 -6.93 -15.62 -15.01
C PRO A 69 -7.87 -16.33 -15.99
N LYS A 70 -7.41 -17.43 -16.62
CA LYS A 70 -8.22 -18.20 -17.58
C LYS A 70 -9.53 -18.73 -16.97
N ASN A 71 -9.49 -19.13 -15.69
CA ASN A 71 -10.65 -19.61 -14.95
C ASN A 71 -11.40 -18.46 -14.24
N ARG A 72 -11.67 -17.37 -14.95
CA ARG A 72 -12.42 -16.23 -14.39
C ARG A 72 -13.93 -16.48 -14.50
N PRO A 73 -14.71 -16.08 -13.48
CA PRO A 73 -16.16 -16.07 -13.60
C PRO A 73 -16.63 -14.98 -14.58
N GLU A 74 -17.81 -15.16 -15.18
CA GLU A 74 -18.33 -14.31 -16.27
C GLU A 74 -18.54 -12.84 -15.86
N TRP A 75 -18.86 -12.60 -14.59
CA TRP A 75 -19.04 -11.25 -14.04
C TRP A 75 -17.72 -10.45 -13.92
N MET A 76 -16.55 -11.09 -14.05
CA MET A 76 -15.25 -10.45 -13.86
C MET A 76 -14.68 -9.96 -15.19
N PRO A 77 -14.27 -8.67 -15.32
CA PRO A 77 -13.73 -8.13 -16.57
C PRO A 77 -12.42 -8.81 -16.98
N ALA A 78 -12.09 -8.76 -18.28
CA ALA A 78 -10.90 -9.42 -18.84
C ALA A 78 -9.57 -8.80 -18.37
N LYS A 79 -9.60 -7.56 -17.88
CA LYS A 79 -8.46 -6.80 -17.38
C LYS A 79 -8.76 -6.31 -15.97
N ILE A 80 -7.85 -6.55 -15.04
CA ILE A 80 -7.99 -6.21 -13.62
C ILE A 80 -6.84 -5.29 -13.21
N SER A 81 -7.15 -4.23 -12.48
CA SER A 81 -6.13 -3.38 -11.86
C SER A 81 -5.59 -4.06 -10.62
N LYS A 82 -4.29 -4.37 -10.63
CA LYS A 82 -3.60 -5.01 -9.51
C LYS A 82 -2.61 -4.02 -8.88
N PRO A 83 -2.71 -3.75 -7.57
CA PRO A 83 -1.71 -2.95 -6.87
C PRO A 83 -0.45 -3.79 -6.63
N PHE A 84 0.69 -3.13 -6.73
CA PHE A 84 2.00 -3.66 -6.39
C PHE A 84 2.68 -2.70 -5.44
N VAL A 85 3.47 -3.28 -4.54
CA VAL A 85 4.30 -2.52 -3.60
C VAL A 85 5.68 -3.15 -3.51
N LYS A 86 6.70 -2.29 -3.46
CA LYS A 86 8.09 -2.65 -3.19
C LYS A 86 8.55 -1.88 -1.97
N LYS A 87 9.07 -2.59 -0.98
CA LYS A 87 9.64 -1.97 0.22
C LYS A 87 10.98 -1.34 -0.15
N GLU A 88 11.17 -0.08 0.20
CA GLU A 88 12.47 0.58 0.03
C GLU A 88 13.26 0.56 1.32
N ARG A 89 12.73 1.18 2.37
CA ARG A 89 13.44 1.34 3.64
C ARG A 89 12.48 1.44 4.82
N ILE A 90 13.07 1.41 6.01
CA ILE A 90 12.37 1.72 7.26
C ILE A 90 13.07 2.93 7.87
N GLU A 91 12.31 3.96 8.16
CA GLU A 91 12.76 5.15 8.86
C GLU A 91 12.28 5.08 10.31
N LYS A 92 13.00 5.75 11.21
CA LYS A 92 12.63 5.87 12.62
C LYS A 92 12.46 7.35 12.94
N ILE A 93 11.35 7.67 13.58
CA ILE A 93 11.08 9.00 14.11
C ILE A 93 11.72 9.03 15.49
N GLU A 94 12.56 10.02 15.79
CA GLU A 94 13.13 10.15 17.13
C GLU A 94 12.09 10.59 18.16
#